data_AF-I1CL60-F1
#
_entry.id   AF-I1CL60-F1
#
_cell.length_a   1.000
_cell.length_b   1.000
_cell.length_c   1.000
_cell.angle_alpha   90.00
_cell.angle_beta   90.00
_cell.angle_gamma   90.00
#
_symmetry.space_group_name_H-M   'P 1'
#
loop_
_entity.id
_entity.type
_entity.pdbx_description
1 polymer ?
#
loop_
_entity_poly.entity_id
_entity_poly.type
_entity_poly.pdbx_seq_one_letter_code
_entity_poly.pdbx_strand_id
1 'polypeptide(L)'
;MGDIVLVEGMPVGNIFSFFWNLMISASFQFVGFMLTYLLHTSHASKQGSRAGLGVSLIQTGFYIRSRGTLEDDYYNNNDSKEDEDSMESDIIAYSLMFIGWFIVIRSIADYLRAKQMEKIICSEPTPEAIV
;
A
#
# COMPACT_ATOMS: atom_id res chain seq x y z
N MET A 1 28.30 -19.70 -2.97
CA MET A 1 26.85 -19.68 -3.23
C MET A 1 26.25 -18.83 -2.12
N GLY A 2 25.62 -17.70 -2.48
CA GLY A 2 25.19 -16.72 -1.47
C GLY A 2 24.00 -17.24 -0.69
N ASP A 3 24.16 -17.38 0.62
CA ASP A 3 23.09 -17.81 1.52
C ASP A 3 21.99 -16.75 1.52
N ILE A 4 20.84 -17.11 0.95
CA ILE A 4 19.65 -16.27 0.96
C ILE A 4 19.14 -16.18 2.41
N VAL A 5 19.22 -14.99 2.99
CA VAL A 5 18.71 -14.74 4.34
C VAL A 5 17.18 -14.82 4.31
N LEU A 6 16.65 -15.89 4.92
CA LEU A 6 15.22 -16.10 5.08
C LEU A 6 14.76 -15.40 6.36
N VAL A 7 13.94 -14.38 6.20
CA VAL A 7 13.29 -13.70 7.33
C VAL A 7 11.87 -14.25 7.42
N GLU A 8 11.51 -14.85 8.56
CA GLU A 8 10.18 -15.46 8.78
C GLU A 8 9.77 -16.54 7.75
N GLY A 9 10.74 -17.27 7.18
CA GLY A 9 10.48 -18.40 6.27
C GLY A 9 10.30 -18.05 4.79
N MET A 10 10.44 -16.77 4.40
CA MET A 10 10.48 -16.33 3.00
C MET A 10 11.64 -15.35 2.77
N PRO A 11 12.18 -15.26 1.54
CA PRO A 11 13.19 -14.24 1.22
C PRO A 11 12.60 -12.83 1.37
N VAL A 12 13.43 -11.86 1.82
CA VAL A 12 13.00 -10.45 1.94
C VAL A 12 12.68 -9.85 0.57
N GLY A 13 13.40 -10.28 -0.47
CA GLY A 13 13.24 -9.81 -1.85
C GLY A 13 13.82 -8.42 -2.09
N ASN A 14 13.95 -8.05 -3.37
CA ASN A 14 14.52 -6.76 -3.75
C ASN A 14 13.46 -5.64 -3.72
N ILE A 15 13.91 -4.39 -3.57
CA ILE A 15 13.04 -3.21 -3.68
C ILE A 15 12.37 -3.15 -5.05
N PHE A 16 13.04 -3.65 -6.09
CA PHE A 16 12.45 -3.80 -7.42
C PHE A 16 11.23 -4.73 -7.43
N SER A 17 11.28 -5.85 -6.71
CA SER A 17 10.15 -6.77 -6.58
C SER A 17 8.97 -6.12 -5.86
N PHE A 18 9.25 -5.25 -4.88
CA PHE A 18 8.22 -4.44 -4.21
C PHE A 18 7.52 -3.51 -5.22
N PHE A 19 8.29 -2.70 -5.96
CA PHE A 19 7.72 -1.75 -6.92
C PHE A 19 7.00 -2.42 -8.09
N TRP A 20 7.53 -3.54 -8.57
CA TRP A 20 6.90 -4.29 -9.65
C TRP A 20 5.54 -4.87 -9.22
N ASN A 21 5.46 -5.45 -8.02
CA ASN A 21 4.19 -5.96 -7.48
C ASN A 21 3.22 -4.81 -7.13
N LEU A 22 3.73 -3.68 -6.68
CA LEU A 22 2.92 -2.47 -6.46
C LEU A 22 2.31 -1.97 -7.78
N MET A 23 3.10 -1.89 -8.85
CA MET A 23 2.65 -1.41 -10.16
C MET A 23 1.60 -2.33 -10.77
N ILE A 24 1.82 -3.66 -10.71
CA ILE A 24 0.84 -4.65 -11.18
C ILE A 24 -0.45 -4.55 -10.35
N SER A 25 -0.34 -4.52 -9.02
CA SER A 25 -1.50 -4.42 -8.15
C SER A 25 -2.30 -3.14 -8.41
N ALA A 26 -1.64 -1.99 -8.52
CA ALA A 26 -2.31 -0.71 -8.73
C ALA A 26 -3.04 -0.64 -10.08
N SER A 27 -2.51 -1.31 -11.11
CA SER A 27 -3.10 -1.34 -12.45
C SER A 27 -4.43 -2.10 -12.50
N PHE A 28 -4.58 -3.16 -11.71
CA PHE A 28 -5.78 -4.00 -11.68
C PHE A 28 -6.60 -3.85 -10.38
N GLN A 29 -6.39 -2.76 -9.63
CA GLN A 29 -7.10 -2.43 -8.39
C GLN A 29 -7.17 -3.63 -7.41
N PHE A 30 -8.37 -4.00 -6.97
CA PHE A 30 -8.58 -5.10 -6.02
C PHE A 30 -8.19 -6.48 -6.58
N VAL A 31 -8.48 -6.73 -7.86
CA VAL A 31 -8.13 -8.00 -8.51
C VAL A 31 -6.62 -8.14 -8.62
N GLY A 32 -5.92 -7.05 -8.98
CA GLY A 32 -4.45 -7.00 -9.00
C GLY A 32 -3.82 -7.27 -7.65
N PHE A 33 -4.38 -6.66 -6.60
CA PHE A 33 -3.98 -6.93 -5.23
C PHE A 33 -4.10 -8.43 -4.92
N MET A 34 -5.26 -9.05 -5.17
CA MET A 34 -5.45 -10.47 -4.87
C MET A 34 -4.47 -11.37 -5.65
N LEU A 35 -4.29 -11.13 -6.95
CA LEU A 35 -3.39 -11.91 -7.78
C LEU A 35 -1.94 -11.85 -7.29
N THR A 36 -1.44 -10.64 -7.03
CA THR A 36 -0.05 -10.44 -6.59
C THR A 36 0.17 -10.82 -5.12
N TYR A 37 -0.84 -10.63 -4.27
CA TYR A 37 -0.77 -10.99 -2.85
C TYR A 37 -0.83 -12.50 -2.64
N LEU A 38 -1.66 -13.22 -3.39
CA LEU A 38 -1.73 -14.69 -3.28
C LEU A 38 -0.52 -15.38 -3.90
N LEU A 39 0.08 -14.79 -4.94
CA LEU A 39 1.26 -15.34 -5.63
C LEU A 39 2.59 -14.90 -5.00
N HIS A 40 2.58 -14.22 -3.85
CA HIS A 40 3.82 -13.72 -3.27
C HIS A 40 4.75 -14.86 -2.84
N THR A 41 6.04 -14.70 -3.13
CA THR A 41 7.12 -15.61 -2.68
C THR A 41 8.18 -14.89 -1.85
N SER A 42 7.99 -13.58 -1.60
CA SER A 42 8.91 -12.75 -0.82
C SER A 42 8.15 -11.70 0.00
N HIS A 43 8.79 -11.19 1.06
CA HIS A 43 8.22 -10.07 1.84
C HIS A 43 8.03 -8.81 1.00
N ALA A 44 8.96 -8.53 0.08
CA ALA A 44 8.85 -7.43 -0.89
C ALA A 44 7.55 -7.51 -1.70
N SER A 45 7.23 -8.69 -2.26
CA SER A 45 6.02 -8.90 -3.07
C SER A 45 4.73 -8.75 -2.25
N LYS A 46 4.73 -9.29 -1.02
CA LYS A 46 3.59 -9.19 -0.09
C LYS A 46 3.28 -7.76 0.31
N GLN A 47 4.29 -6.98 0.67
CA GLN A 47 4.09 -5.60 1.08
C GLN A 47 3.89 -4.67 -0.13
N GLY A 48 4.49 -4.97 -1.28
CA GLY A 48 4.30 -4.23 -2.52
C GLY A 48 2.85 -4.30 -3.02
N SER A 49 2.25 -5.49 -3.00
CA SER A 49 0.83 -5.68 -3.35
C SER A 49 -0.11 -4.96 -2.38
N ARG A 50 0.14 -5.01 -1.06
CA ARG A 50 -0.64 -4.25 -0.06
C ARG A 50 -0.52 -2.74 -0.23
N ALA A 51 0.67 -2.24 -0.56
CA ALA A 51 0.86 -0.83 -0.90
C ALA A 51 0.08 -0.46 -2.17
N GLY A 52 0.06 -1.34 -3.18
CA GLY A 52 -0.75 -1.17 -4.39
C GLY A 52 -2.25 -1.05 -4.09
N LEU A 53 -2.80 -1.87 -3.19
CA LEU A 53 -4.18 -1.74 -2.71
C LEU A 53 -4.43 -0.38 -2.06
N GLY A 54 -3.52 0.09 -1.21
CA GLY A 54 -3.60 1.39 -0.57
C GLY A 54 -3.61 2.54 -1.59
N VAL A 55 -2.77 2.47 -2.63
CA VAL A 55 -2.77 3.44 -3.75
C VAL A 55 -4.11 3.42 -4.49
N SER A 56 -4.67 2.25 -4.78
CA SER A 56 -5.98 2.16 -5.42
C SER A 56 -7.11 2.75 -4.57
N LEU A 57 -7.07 2.58 -3.24
CA LEU A 57 -8.05 3.21 -2.34
C LEU A 57 -7.95 4.74 -2.36
N ILE A 58 -6.73 5.28 -2.38
CA ILE A 58 -6.50 6.73 -2.51
C ILE A 58 -7.05 7.22 -3.86
N GLN A 59 -6.77 6.52 -4.96
CA GLN A 59 -7.31 6.85 -6.29
C GLN A 59 -8.84 6.84 -6.30
N THR A 60 -9.47 5.83 -5.70
CA THR A 60 -10.93 5.75 -5.56
C THR A 60 -11.47 6.90 -4.74
N GLY A 61 -10.82 7.27 -3.62
CA GLY A 61 -11.19 8.43 -2.83
C GLY A 61 -11.18 9.71 -3.66
N PHE A 62 -10.13 9.94 -4.46
CA PHE A 62 -10.06 11.12 -5.34
C PHE A 62 -11.11 11.09 -6.44
N TYR A 63 -11.42 9.91 -6.97
CA TYR A 63 -12.46 9.73 -7.96
C TYR A 63 -13.85 10.07 -7.42
N ILE A 64 -14.18 9.62 -6.20
CA ILE A 64 -15.47 9.93 -5.54
C ILE A 64 -15.55 11.44 -5.26
N ARG A 65 -14.49 12.03 -4.70
CA ARG A 65 -14.43 13.48 -4.45
C ARG A 65 -14.62 14.30 -5.72
N SER A 66 -13.92 13.94 -6.80
CA SER A 66 -14.02 14.65 -8.08
C SER A 66 -15.40 14.55 -8.72
N ARG A 67 -16.20 13.54 -8.38
CA ARG A 67 -17.58 13.39 -8.89
C ARG A 67 -18.60 14.13 -8.03
N GLY A 68 -18.48 14.05 -6.71
CA GLY A 68 -19.36 14.78 -5.78
C GLY A 68 -19.37 16.28 -6.07
N THR A 69 -18.19 16.88 -6.25
CA THR A 69 -18.09 18.32 -6.57
C THR A 69 -18.76 18.71 -7.89
N LEU A 70 -18.83 17.80 -8.87
CA LEU A 70 -19.50 18.08 -10.16
C LEU A 70 -21.03 17.96 -10.07
N GLU A 71 -21.53 17.07 -9.20
CA GLU A 71 -22.96 16.91 -8.95
C GLU A 71 -23.51 18.07 -8.13
N ASP A 72 -22.75 18.55 -7.13
CA ASP A 72 -23.09 19.72 -6.30
C ASP A 72 -23.30 21.00 -7.14
N ASP A 73 -22.47 21.22 -8.17
CA ASP A 73 -22.58 22.40 -9.05
C ASP A 73 -23.81 22.34 -9.98
N TYR A 74 -24.33 21.15 -10.30
CA TYR A 74 -25.43 20.96 -11.26
C TYR A 74 -26.82 20.99 -10.61
N TYR A 75 -26.96 20.46 -9.39
CA TYR A 75 -28.25 20.33 -8.69
C TYR A 75 -28.69 21.57 -7.90
N ASN A 76 -27.85 22.61 -7.84
CA ASN A 76 -28.11 23.86 -7.14
C ASN A 76 -29.18 24.75 -7.84
N ASN A 77 -30.41 24.24 -7.91
CA ASN A 77 -31.65 24.93 -8.31
C ASN A 77 -32.86 24.20 -7.66
N ASN A 78 -33.10 24.46 -6.37
CA ASN A 78 -34.36 24.26 -5.62
C ASN A 78 -34.68 22.92 -4.91
N ASP A 79 -33.82 22.38 -4.04
CA ASP A 79 -34.33 21.54 -2.92
C ASP A 79 -33.46 21.62 -1.67
N SER A 80 -34.08 21.63 -0.49
CA SER A 80 -33.43 21.79 0.82
C SER A 80 -32.97 20.45 1.43
N LYS A 81 -32.72 19.44 0.60
CA LYS A 81 -32.30 18.09 1.03
C LYS A 81 -30.87 17.71 0.62
N GLU A 82 -30.14 18.59 -0.06
CA GLU A 82 -28.83 18.28 -0.67
C GLU A 82 -27.62 18.49 0.25
N ASP A 83 -27.81 19.17 1.39
CA ASP A 83 -26.70 19.44 2.34
C ASP A 83 -26.19 18.17 3.05
N GLU A 84 -27.02 17.13 3.18
CA GLU A 84 -26.65 15.91 3.90
C GLU A 84 -25.85 14.94 3.00
N ASP A 85 -26.29 14.71 1.76
CA ASP A 85 -25.69 13.75 0.82
C ASP A 85 -24.31 14.18 0.28
N SER A 86 -24.13 15.49 0.04
CA SER A 86 -22.84 16.07 -0.39
C SER A 86 -21.77 15.90 0.70
N MET A 87 -22.16 16.16 1.95
CA MET A 87 -21.28 16.00 3.11
C MET A 87 -20.95 14.52 3.37
N GLU A 88 -21.87 13.59 3.08
CA GLU A 88 -21.60 12.14 3.12
C GLU A 88 -20.57 11.69 2.07
N SER A 89 -20.69 12.13 0.82
CA SER A 89 -19.73 11.74 -0.23
C SER A 89 -18.33 12.28 0.06
N ASP A 90 -18.25 13.50 0.58
CA ASP A 90 -17.01 14.15 0.99
C ASP A 90 -16.34 13.44 2.17
N ILE A 91 -17.09 13.10 3.22
CA ILE A 91 -16.54 12.40 4.39
C ILE A 91 -16.09 10.98 4.02
N ILE A 92 -16.83 10.29 3.16
CA ILE A 92 -16.48 8.95 2.66
C ILE A 92 -15.17 9.01 1.86
N ALA A 93 -15.03 9.97 0.95
CA ALA A 93 -13.83 10.15 0.14
C ALA A 93 -12.58 10.40 1.02
N TYR A 94 -12.67 11.33 1.98
CA TYR A 94 -11.56 11.61 2.90
C TYR A 94 -11.18 10.42 3.78
N SER A 95 -12.19 9.69 4.27
CA SER A 95 -11.96 8.48 5.07
C SER A 95 -11.23 7.40 4.26
N LEU A 96 -11.63 7.18 3.01
CA LEU A 96 -10.98 6.26 2.07
C LEU A 96 -9.52 6.63 1.80
N MET A 97 -9.25 7.91 1.53
CA MET A 97 -7.87 8.39 1.32
C MET A 97 -7.00 8.20 2.56
N PHE A 98 -7.53 8.51 3.76
CA PHE A 98 -6.81 8.33 5.02
C PHE A 98 -6.46 6.86 5.29
N ILE A 99 -7.43 5.96 5.09
CA ILE A 99 -7.22 4.51 5.23
C ILE A 99 -6.19 4.02 4.20
N GLY A 100 -6.32 4.45 2.94
CA GLY A 100 -5.41 4.07 1.87
C GLY A 100 -3.97 4.50 2.17
N TRP A 101 -3.78 5.73 2.64
CA TRP A 101 -2.47 6.24 3.05
C TRP A 101 -1.88 5.46 4.23
N PHE A 102 -2.70 5.09 5.22
CA PHE A 102 -2.26 4.25 6.33
C PHE A 102 -1.78 2.88 5.87
N ILE A 103 -2.48 2.26 4.91
CA ILE A 103 -2.06 0.98 4.33
C ILE A 103 -0.73 1.11 3.59
N VAL A 104 -0.52 2.19 2.82
CA VAL A 104 0.74 2.45 2.12
C VAL A 104 1.89 2.61 3.12
N ILE A 105 1.74 3.47 4.13
CA ILE A 105 2.77 3.69 5.15
C ILE A 105 3.09 2.38 5.87
N ARG A 106 2.08 1.65 6.32
CA ARG A 106 2.28 0.39 7.05
C ARG A 106 3.02 -0.63 6.20
N SER A 107 2.66 -0.74 4.92
CA SER A 107 3.31 -1.68 4.00
C SER A 107 4.78 -1.32 3.77
N ILE A 108 5.10 -0.04 3.62
CA ILE A 108 6.48 0.43 3.48
C ILE A 108 7.27 0.19 4.78
N ALA A 109 6.69 0.52 5.93
CA ALA A 109 7.33 0.36 7.23
C ALA A 109 7.65 -1.11 7.53
N ASP A 110 6.70 -2.02 7.26
CA ASP A 110 6.89 -3.46 7.44
C ASP A 110 8.01 -3.99 6.51
N TYR A 111 8.09 -3.50 5.27
CA TYR A 111 9.17 -3.86 4.35
C TYR A 111 10.55 -3.36 4.82
N LEU A 112 10.63 -2.11 5.29
CA LEU A 112 11.88 -1.54 5.82
C LEU A 112 12.34 -2.25 7.09
N ARG A 113 11.41 -2.67 7.97
CA ARG A 113 11.73 -3.48 9.14
C ARG A 113 12.33 -4.83 8.75
N ALA A 114 11.77 -5.51 7.76
CA ALA A 114 12.32 -6.76 7.25
C ALA A 114 13.75 -6.58 6.68
N LYS A 115 13.98 -5.49 5.94
CA LYS A 115 15.31 -5.09 5.44
C LYS A 115 16.32 -4.80 6.55
N GLN A 116 15.89 -4.14 7.61
CA GLN A 116 16.76 -3.85 8.76
C GLN A 116 17.16 -5.14 9.48
N MET A 117 16.22 -6.06 9.64
CA MET A 117 16.47 -7.36 10.28
C MET A 117 17.45 -8.22 9.47
N GLU A 118 17.32 -8.23 8.14
CA GLU A 118 18.31 -8.85 7.23
C GLU A 118 19.71 -8.27 7.43
N LYS A 119 19.83 -6.94 7.49
CA LYS A 119 21.12 -6.26 7.67
C LYS A 119 21.77 -6.56 9.01
N ILE A 120 20.98 -6.67 10.09
CA ILE A 120 21.48 -7.00 11.43
C ILE A 120 22.04 -8.44 11.46
N ILE A 121 21.30 -9.39 10.88
CA ILE A 121 21.74 -10.80 10.82
C ILE A 121 23.02 -10.96 10.00
N CYS A 122 23.19 -10.19 8.92
CA CYS A 122 24.39 -10.24 8.09
C CYS A 122 25.62 -9.55 8.73
N SER A 123 25.44 -8.86 9.87
CA SER A 123 26.52 -8.13 10.56
C SER A 123 27.17 -8.89 11.72
N GLU A 124 27.28 -10.22 11.63
CA GLU A 124 27.95 -11.04 12.65
C GLU A 124 29.41 -10.58 12.89
N PRO A 125 29.88 -10.54 14.16
CA PRO A 125 31.15 -9.93 14.53
C PRO A 125 32.33 -10.79 14.06
N THR A 126 33.28 -10.14 13.39
CA THR A 126 34.59 -10.73 13.07
C THR A 126 35.32 -11.16 14.36
N PRO A 127 35.90 -12.37 14.44
CA PRO A 127 36.62 -12.89 15.62
C PRO A 127 37.87 -12.09 16.07
N GLU A 128 38.20 -10.99 15.41
CA GLU A 128 39.46 -10.24 15.61
C GLU A 128 39.50 -9.41 16.90
N ALA A 129 38.41 -9.39 17.67
CA ALA A 129 38.32 -8.74 18.98
C ALA A 129 38.56 -9.68 20.18
N ILE A 130 38.97 -10.94 19.96
CA ILE A 130 39.24 -11.94 21.02
C ILE A 130 40.75 -12.30 21.12
N VAL A 131 41.65 -11.43 20.66
CA VAL A 131 43.11 -11.61 20.86
C VAL A 131 43.64 -10.61 21.88
#